data_AF-N1U975-F1
#
_entry.id   AF-N1U975-F1
#
_cell.length_a   1.000
_cell.length_b   1.000
_cell.length_c   1.000
_cell.angle_alpha   90.00
_cell.angle_beta   90.00
_cell.angle_gamma   90.00
#
_symmetry.space_group_name_H-M   'P 1'
#
loop_
_entity.id
_entity.type
_entity.pdbx_description
1 polymer ?
#
loop_
_entity_poly.entity_id
_entity_poly.type
_entity_poly.pdbx_seq_one_letter_code
_entity_poly.pdbx_strand_id
1 'polypeptide(L)'
;MKFFRHSLQNVIQYKVPFLILVFLLPSLIFGETILFKSGERAYGTVIDQDPETVTIIRDGKRIKLGKSKILKIIFKEIKDEQEIAKIIEIEKKKLNKEGKKSDKEEQLDTIYLEQMIKENSYKIVQKRLALLEKYLEERDGDWESYITAKRNPWEPVWKSAILPGWGHNTMRQNGWGVSYSTLFFVSLFSYFGLDAAEKDRTKAYDKKIEKIIGQQFTTDLLLGSNTSTVTSPELNLVFEFNTLRNLNSLNSIRSDEADYKKAKHTAAGVAIGIYLIQLTHAYFTGKTWAQNNVIQTPTGENISEGFGVRGNPLVSKEIAGGVKSIDVGGQMLYTIFF
;
A
#
# COMPACT_ATOMS: atom_id res chain seq x y z
N MET A 1 -3.95 -40.81 4.86
CA MET A 1 -3.41 -39.55 5.45
C MET A 1 -4.41 -38.40 5.27
N LYS A 2 -5.50 -38.39 6.04
CA LYS A 2 -6.60 -37.41 5.94
C LYS A 2 -6.75 -36.55 7.21
N PHE A 3 -5.67 -36.36 7.98
CA PHE A 3 -5.73 -35.76 9.33
C PHE A 3 -5.10 -34.36 9.46
N PHE A 4 -4.62 -33.74 8.38
CA PHE A 4 -3.87 -32.47 8.46
C PHE A 4 -4.56 -31.23 7.85
N ARG A 5 -5.85 -31.30 7.50
CA ARG A 5 -6.56 -30.15 6.86
C ARG A 5 -7.51 -29.34 7.74
N HIS A 6 -7.61 -29.61 9.05
CA HIS A 6 -8.52 -28.86 9.93
C HIS A 6 -7.86 -27.98 11.00
N SER A 7 -6.53 -27.94 11.09
CA SER A 7 -5.85 -27.21 12.17
C SER A 7 -5.37 -25.79 11.82
N LEU A 8 -5.56 -25.31 10.59
CA LEU A 8 -5.02 -24.01 10.13
C LEU A 8 -6.06 -22.92 9.86
N GLN A 9 -7.36 -23.23 9.93
CA GLN A 9 -8.44 -22.24 9.75
C GLN A 9 -8.90 -21.56 11.05
N ASN A 10 -8.57 -22.09 12.22
CA ASN A 10 -9.09 -21.58 13.51
C ASN A 10 -8.14 -20.64 14.27
N VAL A 11 -6.94 -20.34 13.74
CA VAL A 11 -5.94 -19.50 14.45
C VAL A 11 -6.04 -18.01 14.06
N ILE A 12 -6.73 -17.69 12.96
CA ILE A 12 -6.76 -16.32 12.41
C ILE A 12 -8.01 -15.54 12.87
N GLN A 13 -9.06 -16.20 13.36
CA GLN A 13 -10.30 -15.53 13.77
C GLN A 13 -10.32 -14.98 15.21
N TYR A 14 -9.36 -15.33 16.07
CA TYR A 14 -9.34 -14.87 17.47
C TYR A 14 -8.31 -13.77 17.78
N LYS A 15 -7.58 -13.25 16.78
CA LYS A 15 -6.56 -12.20 17.00
C LYS A 15 -7.01 -10.77 16.68
N VAL A 16 -8.21 -10.56 16.16
CA VAL A 16 -8.75 -9.22 15.85
C VAL A 16 -9.60 -8.57 16.97
N PRO A 17 -10.29 -9.29 17.88
CA PRO A 17 -11.00 -8.59 18.97
C PRO A 17 -10.11 -8.22 20.16
N PHE A 18 -8.92 -8.82 20.30
CA PHE A 18 -8.00 -8.48 21.40
C PHE A 18 -7.24 -7.16 21.16
N LEU A 19 -7.03 -6.78 19.90
CA LEU A 19 -6.38 -5.51 19.52
C LEU A 19 -7.31 -4.29 19.63
N ILE A 20 -8.63 -4.50 19.69
CA ILE A 20 -9.64 -3.44 19.88
C ILE A 20 -9.96 -3.23 21.37
N LEU A 21 -9.77 -4.24 22.22
CA LEU A 21 -10.00 -4.14 23.67
C LEU A 21 -8.92 -3.31 24.39
N VAL A 22 -7.72 -3.17 23.81
CA VAL A 22 -6.65 -2.29 24.34
C VAL A 22 -6.91 -0.81 24.06
N PHE A 23 -7.76 -0.48 23.08
CA PHE A 23 -8.16 0.90 22.75
C PHE A 23 -9.34 1.43 23.59
N LEU A 24 -9.89 0.61 24.49
CA LEU A 24 -11.06 0.93 25.33
C LEU A 24 -10.76 0.90 26.84
N LEU A 25 -9.49 1.05 27.23
CA LEU A 25 -9.15 1.39 28.61
C LEU A 25 -9.24 2.92 28.75
N PRO A 26 -10.24 3.48 29.46
CA PRO A 26 -10.14 4.88 29.85
C PRO A 26 -8.87 5.02 30.67
N SER A 27 -7.94 5.86 30.20
CA SER A 27 -6.80 6.30 31.00
C SER A 27 -7.33 6.68 32.38
N LEU A 28 -6.89 6.00 33.44
CA LEU A 28 -7.09 6.50 34.79
C LEU A 28 -6.52 7.91 34.81
N ILE A 29 -7.38 8.92 34.79
CA ILE A 29 -6.99 10.31 34.77
C ILE A 29 -6.55 10.63 36.19
N PHE A 30 -5.26 10.44 36.46
CA PHE A 30 -4.66 10.94 37.69
C PHE A 30 -4.58 12.46 37.58
N GLY A 31 -5.26 13.19 38.47
CA GLY A 31 -5.17 14.65 38.52
C GLY A 31 -3.79 15.10 39.01
N GLU A 32 -3.24 16.16 38.43
CA GLU A 32 -2.03 16.78 38.96
C GLU A 32 -2.32 17.50 40.28
N THR A 33 -1.33 17.51 41.17
CA THR A 33 -1.39 18.32 42.41
C THR A 33 -0.67 19.63 42.16
N ILE A 34 -1.42 20.74 42.28
CA ILE A 34 -0.89 22.09 42.16
C ILE A 34 -0.70 22.65 43.57
N LEU A 35 0.55 22.94 43.90
CA LEU A 35 0.92 23.53 45.18
C LEU A 35 1.06 25.04 45.03
N PHE A 36 0.33 25.80 45.83
CA PHE A 36 0.42 27.26 45.83
C PHE A 36 1.53 27.78 46.76
N LYS A 37 2.04 28.97 46.48
CA LYS A 37 3.02 29.66 47.34
C LYS A 37 2.45 29.99 48.73
N SER A 38 1.12 30.07 48.85
CA SER A 38 0.40 30.24 50.13
C SER A 38 0.33 28.95 50.97
N GLY A 39 0.70 27.80 50.40
CA GLY A 39 0.59 26.48 51.07
C GLY A 39 -0.74 25.75 50.79
N GLU A 40 -1.70 26.38 50.11
CA GLU A 40 -2.95 25.75 49.67
C GLU A 40 -2.69 24.73 48.53
N ARG A 41 -3.63 23.79 48.34
CA ARG A 41 -3.53 22.71 47.34
C ARG A 41 -4.77 22.63 46.48
N ALA A 42 -4.59 22.42 45.17
CA ALA A 42 -5.67 22.12 44.25
C ALA A 42 -5.35 20.87 43.41
N TYR A 43 -6.36 20.05 43.19
CA TYR A 43 -6.30 18.88 42.32
C TYR A 43 -7.07 19.16 41.04
N GLY A 44 -6.48 18.84 39.90
CA GLY A 44 -7.13 19.01 38.60
C GLY A 44 -6.22 18.64 37.43
N THR A 45 -6.81 18.40 36.27
CA THR A 45 -6.05 18.07 35.05
C THR A 45 -5.61 19.35 34.35
N VAL A 46 -4.31 19.53 34.16
CA VAL A 46 -3.73 20.66 33.42
C VAL A 46 -3.94 20.44 31.92
N ILE A 47 -4.65 21.35 31.26
CA ILE A 47 -5.02 21.21 29.84
C ILE A 47 -4.28 22.21 28.97
N ASP A 48 -3.98 23.38 29.53
CA ASP A 48 -3.33 24.44 28.77
C ASP A 48 -2.41 25.29 29.65
N GLN A 49 -1.30 25.74 29.07
CA GLN A 49 -0.29 26.52 29.76
C GLN A 49 0.15 27.71 28.90
N ASP A 50 -0.28 28.90 29.31
CA ASP A 50 0.22 30.17 28.80
C ASP A 50 1.49 30.60 29.58
N PRO A 51 2.29 31.56 29.08
CA PRO A 51 3.46 32.09 29.79
C PRO A 51 3.16 32.61 31.20
N GLU A 52 1.96 33.18 31.42
CA GLU A 52 1.57 33.80 32.70
C GLU A 52 0.54 32.99 33.49
N THR A 53 -0.15 32.03 32.86
CA THR A 53 -1.30 31.33 33.45
C THR A 53 -1.36 29.84 33.09
N VAL A 54 -1.96 29.04 33.96
CA VAL A 54 -2.23 27.61 33.74
C VAL A 54 -3.73 27.39 33.84
N THR A 55 -4.32 26.71 32.86
CA THR A 55 -5.74 26.36 32.87
C THR A 55 -5.90 24.90 33.28
N ILE A 56 -6.66 24.69 34.36
CA ILE A 56 -6.96 23.36 34.90
C ILE A 56 -8.45 23.03 34.73
N ILE A 57 -8.78 21.76 34.55
CA ILE A 57 -10.13 21.25 34.80
C ILE A 57 -10.19 20.65 36.18
N ARG A 58 -11.10 21.19 36.99
CA ARG A 58 -11.45 20.68 38.31
C ARG A 58 -12.97 20.49 38.35
N ASP A 59 -13.42 19.30 38.71
CA ASP A 59 -14.85 18.96 38.85
C ASP A 59 -15.70 19.35 37.62
N GLY A 60 -15.13 19.15 36.41
CA GLY A 60 -15.77 19.46 35.13
C GLY A 60 -15.76 20.94 34.72
N LYS A 61 -15.21 21.85 35.54
CA LYS A 61 -15.11 23.29 35.23
C LYS A 61 -13.67 23.70 34.91
N ARG A 62 -13.50 24.55 33.90
CA ARG A 62 -12.22 25.16 33.53
C ARG A 62 -11.92 26.35 34.45
N ILE A 63 -10.80 26.29 35.16
CA ILE A 63 -10.32 27.36 36.05
C ILE A 63 -8.95 27.83 35.56
N LYS A 64 -8.78 29.14 35.38
CA LYS A 64 -7.51 29.77 34.96
C LYS A 64 -6.76 30.26 36.20
N LEU A 65 -5.54 29.79 36.41
CA LEU A 65 -4.68 30.10 37.56
C LEU A 65 -3.43 30.87 37.11
N GLY A 66 -3.02 31.89 37.85
CA GLY A 66 -1.77 32.63 37.57
C GLY A 66 -0.53 31.88 38.04
N LYS A 67 0.49 31.73 37.18
CA LYS A 67 1.76 31.05 37.50
C LYS A 67 2.52 31.72 38.64
N SER A 68 2.34 33.03 38.81
CA SER A 68 2.94 33.80 39.92
C SER A 68 2.54 33.27 41.31
N LYS A 69 1.38 32.61 41.43
CA LYS A 69 0.84 32.06 42.68
C LYS A 69 1.20 30.59 42.90
N ILE A 70 1.72 29.91 41.88
CA ILE A 70 2.04 28.47 41.90
C ILE A 70 3.50 28.30 42.36
N LEU A 71 3.71 27.38 43.29
CA LEU A 71 5.04 26.98 43.77
C LEU A 71 5.61 25.84 42.91
N LYS A 72 4.81 24.77 42.71
CA LYS A 72 5.20 23.62 41.89
C LYS A 72 3.97 22.86 41.42
N ILE A 73 4.05 22.32 40.20
CA ILE A 73 3.05 21.39 39.66
C ILE A 73 3.68 20.01 39.71
N ILE A 74 2.99 19.07 40.37
CA ILE A 74 3.46 17.69 40.52
C ILE A 74 2.53 16.79 39.70
N PHE A 75 3.10 16.12 38.71
CA PHE A 75 2.40 15.22 37.79
C PHE A 75 2.12 13.84 38.42
N LYS A 76 1.71 13.82 39.69
CA LYS A 76 1.30 12.65 40.47
C LYS A 76 0.41 13.10 41.63
N GLU A 77 -0.67 12.38 41.90
CA GLU A 77 -1.51 12.60 43.08
C GLU A 77 -0.75 12.12 44.33
N ILE A 78 -0.32 13.07 45.18
CA ILE A 78 0.38 12.76 46.43
C ILE A 78 -0.60 12.95 47.59
N LYS A 79 -0.98 11.85 48.25
CA LYS A 79 -1.91 11.86 49.40
C LYS A 79 -1.21 12.00 50.76
N ASP A 80 0.12 11.79 50.83
CA ASP A 80 0.89 11.86 52.08
C ASP A 80 1.42 13.27 52.38
N GLU A 81 1.06 13.82 53.54
CA GLU A 81 1.44 15.17 53.98
C GLU A 81 2.92 15.34 54.32
N GLN A 82 3.61 14.25 54.72
CA GLN A 82 5.00 14.28 55.19
C GLN A 82 6.04 14.38 54.06
N GLU A 83 5.73 13.86 52.86
CA GLU A 83 6.62 14.00 51.69
C GLU A 83 6.56 15.43 51.12
N ILE A 84 5.40 16.07 51.20
CA ILE A 84 5.18 17.44 50.72
C ILE A 84 5.92 18.46 51.58
N ALA A 85 5.96 18.27 52.90
CA ALA A 85 6.71 19.13 53.81
C ALA A 85 8.23 19.09 53.54
N LYS A 86 8.79 17.89 53.27
CA LYS A 86 10.19 17.74 52.88
C LYS A 86 10.50 18.42 51.54
N ILE A 87 9.59 18.36 50.57
CA ILE A 87 9.75 19.05 49.28
C ILE A 87 9.74 20.58 49.48
N ILE A 88 8.87 21.12 50.33
CA ILE A 88 8.82 22.56 50.64
C ILE A 88 10.12 23.02 51.33
N GLU A 89 10.65 22.25 52.28
CA GLU A 89 11.90 22.59 52.97
C GLU A 89 13.13 22.49 52.06
N ILE A 90 13.19 21.50 51.18
CA ILE A 90 14.27 21.34 50.20
C ILE A 90 14.24 22.49 49.18
N GLU A 91 13.07 22.88 48.70
CA GLU A 91 12.92 23.99 47.74
C GLU A 91 13.29 25.34 48.38
N LYS A 92 12.88 25.59 49.63
CA LYS A 92 13.30 26.77 50.40
C LYS A 92 14.81 26.82 50.67
N LYS A 93 15.46 25.66 50.88
CA LYS A 93 16.92 25.57 51.09
C LYS A 93 17.73 25.79 49.80
N LYS A 94 17.18 25.47 48.61
CA LYS A 94 17.82 25.76 47.32
C LYS A 94 17.79 27.25 46.99
N LEU A 95 16.66 27.91 47.23
CA LEU A 95 16.51 29.36 47.04
C LEU A 95 17.48 30.20 47.89
N ASN A 96 17.87 29.72 49.08
CA ASN A 96 18.84 30.41 49.95
C ASN A 96 20.31 30.18 49.57
N LYS A 97 20.64 29.19 48.73
CA LYS A 97 22.03 28.90 48.30
C LYS A 97 22.41 29.53 46.96
N GLU A 98 21.45 29.96 46.15
CA GLU A 98 21.69 30.70 44.91
C GLU A 98 22.01 32.19 45.16
N GLY A 99 21.73 32.74 46.35
CA GLY A 99 21.94 34.15 46.69
C GLY A 99 23.39 34.63 46.90
N LYS A 100 24.41 33.88 46.46
CA LYS A 100 25.83 34.32 46.50
C LYS A 100 26.63 33.84 45.28
N LYS A 101 26.19 34.26 44.10
CA LYS A 101 27.09 34.53 42.97
C LYS A 101 26.98 36.01 42.63
N SER A 102 28.08 36.62 42.21
CA SER A 102 28.09 38.04 41.85
C SER A 102 27.18 38.25 40.64
N ASP A 103 26.27 39.23 40.71
CA ASP A 103 25.28 39.57 39.68
C ASP A 103 25.88 39.73 38.25
N LYS A 104 27.19 39.99 38.14
CA LYS A 104 27.90 40.11 36.86
C LYS A 104 28.28 38.78 36.21
N GLU A 105 28.63 37.76 36.99
CA GLU A 105 28.98 36.43 36.44
C GLU A 105 27.73 35.67 35.98
N GLU A 106 26.61 35.78 36.70
CA GLU A 106 25.34 35.18 36.28
C GLU A 106 24.79 35.85 35.01
N GLN A 107 24.96 37.16 34.85
CA GLN A 107 24.58 37.87 33.61
C GLN A 107 25.44 37.43 32.41
N LEU A 108 26.74 37.20 32.59
CA LEU A 108 27.61 36.75 31.51
C LEU A 108 27.34 35.29 31.11
N ASP A 109 27.13 34.41 32.09
CA ASP A 109 26.79 33.01 31.84
C ASP A 109 25.44 32.87 31.14
N THR A 110 24.43 33.67 31.53
CA THR A 110 23.11 33.68 30.88
C THR A 110 23.19 34.18 29.44
N ILE A 111 23.94 35.25 29.16
CA ILE A 111 24.16 35.75 27.80
C ILE A 111 24.90 34.72 26.95
N TYR A 112 25.95 34.08 27.49
CA TYR A 112 26.72 33.06 26.76
C TYR A 112 25.88 31.81 26.47
N LEU A 113 25.07 31.38 27.42
CA LEU A 113 24.16 30.25 27.26
C LEU A 113 23.06 30.57 26.24
N GLU A 114 22.48 31.76 26.29
CA GLU A 114 21.48 32.23 25.32
C GLU A 114 22.08 32.31 23.91
N GLN A 115 23.32 32.78 23.77
CA GLN A 115 24.02 32.83 22.50
C GLN A 115 24.30 31.43 21.93
N MET A 116 24.76 30.48 22.77
CA MET A 116 24.96 29.09 22.36
C MET A 116 23.64 28.40 22.00
N ILE A 117 22.55 28.64 22.74
CA ILE A 117 21.22 28.10 22.43
C ILE A 117 20.71 28.66 21.11
N LYS A 118 20.89 29.97 20.88
CA LYS A 118 20.48 30.63 19.64
C LYS A 118 21.29 30.13 18.44
N GLU A 119 22.59 29.93 18.59
CA GLU A 119 23.44 29.40 17.52
C GLU A 119 23.13 27.92 17.21
N ASN A 120 22.95 27.09 18.24
CA ASN A 120 22.65 25.68 18.06
C ASN A 120 21.24 25.46 17.49
N SER A 121 20.25 26.25 17.94
CA SER A 121 18.91 26.25 17.36
C SER A 121 18.92 26.71 15.90
N TYR A 122 19.68 27.75 15.54
CA TYR A 122 19.86 28.16 14.14
C TYR A 122 20.48 27.04 13.29
N LYS A 123 21.53 26.38 13.78
CA LYS A 123 22.16 25.24 13.07
C LYS A 123 21.20 24.07 12.89
N ILE A 124 20.38 23.76 13.89
CA ILE A 124 19.36 22.70 13.80
C ILE A 124 18.28 23.06 12.78
N VAL A 125 17.81 24.31 12.79
CA VAL A 125 16.81 24.81 11.83
C VAL A 125 17.37 24.77 10.40
N GLN A 126 18.59 25.25 10.19
CA GLN A 126 19.25 25.20 8.87
C GLN A 126 19.43 23.76 8.36
N LYS A 127 19.86 22.82 9.22
CA LYS A 127 19.96 21.39 8.83
C LYS A 127 18.61 20.80 8.47
N ARG A 128 17.54 21.15 9.18
CA ARG A 128 16.17 20.73 8.86
C ARG A 128 15.68 21.34 7.56
N LEU A 129 15.94 22.62 7.32
CA LEU A 129 15.61 23.30 6.06
C LEU A 129 16.35 22.66 4.89
N ALA A 130 17.66 22.43 4.99
CA ALA A 130 18.44 21.80 3.93
C ALA A 130 17.99 20.35 3.65
N LEU A 131 17.58 19.61 4.68
CA LEU A 131 16.96 18.28 4.48
C LEU A 131 15.60 18.39 3.79
N LEU A 132 14.75 19.33 4.20
CA LEU A 132 13.45 19.58 3.59
C LEU A 132 13.61 19.99 2.13
N GLU A 133 14.52 20.91 1.84
CA GLU A 133 14.86 21.38 0.50
C GLU A 133 15.34 20.22 -0.37
N LYS A 134 16.26 19.38 0.13
CA LYS A 134 16.68 18.16 -0.56
C LYS A 134 15.53 17.18 -0.79
N TYR A 135 14.68 16.95 0.21
CA TYR A 135 13.49 16.09 0.08
C TYR A 135 12.44 16.66 -0.87
N LEU A 136 12.40 17.97 -1.05
CA LEU A 136 11.54 18.66 -2.00
C LEU A 136 12.16 18.58 -3.39
N GLU A 137 13.41 18.99 -3.61
CA GLU A 137 14.11 18.87 -4.91
C GLU A 137 14.10 17.44 -5.48
N GLU A 138 14.42 16.44 -4.65
CA GLU A 138 14.47 15.03 -5.08
C GLU A 138 13.08 14.45 -5.39
N ARG A 139 12.02 15.05 -4.84
CA ARG A 139 10.64 14.70 -5.16
C ARG A 139 10.11 15.51 -6.34
N ASP A 140 10.45 16.79 -6.42
CA ASP A 140 9.80 17.80 -7.26
C ASP A 140 10.47 17.96 -8.64
N GLY A 141 11.76 17.61 -8.81
CA GLY A 141 12.40 17.69 -10.13
C GLY A 141 11.72 16.80 -11.19
N ASP A 142 11.17 15.66 -10.77
CA ASP A 142 10.38 14.76 -11.63
C ASP A 142 8.93 15.28 -11.80
N TRP A 143 8.37 15.94 -10.78
CA TRP A 143 7.03 16.56 -10.85
C TRP A 143 7.00 17.78 -11.78
N GLU A 144 8.00 18.66 -11.73
CA GLU A 144 8.09 19.81 -12.63
C GLU A 144 8.15 19.35 -14.09
N SER A 145 8.94 18.32 -14.38
CA SER A 145 8.96 17.70 -15.73
C SER A 145 7.61 17.09 -16.10
N TYR A 146 6.92 16.46 -15.15
CA TYR A 146 5.61 15.82 -15.37
C TYR A 146 4.46 16.81 -15.56
N ILE A 147 4.49 17.97 -14.88
CA ILE A 147 3.50 19.04 -15.04
C ILE A 147 3.74 19.87 -16.30
N THR A 148 5.00 20.05 -16.71
CA THR A 148 5.37 20.84 -17.90
C THR A 148 5.36 20.03 -19.19
N ALA A 149 5.48 18.71 -19.12
CA ALA A 149 5.46 17.85 -20.30
C ALA A 149 4.11 17.89 -21.03
N LYS A 150 4.15 18.02 -22.36
CA LYS A 150 2.99 17.85 -23.26
C LYS A 150 2.43 16.41 -23.11
N ARG A 151 1.14 16.30 -22.76
CA ARG A 151 0.45 15.03 -22.46
C ARG A 151 -0.49 14.60 -23.58
N ASN A 152 -0.25 13.48 -24.23
CA ASN A 152 -1.21 12.95 -25.21
C ASN A 152 -2.26 12.06 -24.51
N PRO A 153 -3.58 12.24 -24.75
CA PRO A 153 -4.64 11.37 -24.21
C PRO A 153 -4.45 9.87 -24.50
N TRP A 154 -3.80 9.56 -25.62
CA TRP A 154 -3.56 8.19 -26.08
C TRP A 154 -2.25 7.59 -25.56
N GLU A 155 -1.36 8.41 -25.00
CA GLU A 155 -0.09 7.92 -24.47
C GLU A 155 -0.27 6.84 -23.39
N PRO A 156 -1.16 7.02 -22.41
CA PRO A 156 -1.44 5.99 -21.44
C PRO A 156 -2.06 4.73 -22.05
N VAL A 157 -2.87 4.89 -23.10
CA VAL A 157 -3.59 3.78 -23.75
C VAL A 157 -2.59 2.84 -24.44
N TRP A 158 -1.71 3.35 -25.29
CA TRP A 158 -0.75 2.48 -25.99
C TRP A 158 0.27 1.88 -25.03
N LYS A 159 0.70 2.61 -23.99
CA LYS A 159 1.58 2.04 -22.95
C LYS A 159 0.92 0.89 -22.22
N SER A 160 -0.33 1.06 -21.79
CA SER A 160 -1.11 -0.03 -21.19
C SER A 160 -1.39 -1.18 -22.17
N ALA A 161 -1.50 -0.90 -23.48
CA ALA A 161 -1.67 -1.91 -24.51
C ALA A 161 -0.44 -2.82 -24.65
N ILE A 162 0.76 -2.24 -24.55
CA ILE A 162 2.03 -3.00 -24.56
C ILE A 162 2.19 -3.76 -23.25
N LEU A 163 2.05 -3.06 -22.12
CA LEU A 163 2.31 -3.63 -20.81
C LEU A 163 1.20 -3.22 -19.85
N PRO A 164 0.38 -4.19 -19.39
CA PRO A 164 -0.73 -3.91 -18.50
C PRO A 164 -0.32 -3.09 -17.27
N GLY A 165 -1.03 -2.00 -17.02
CA GLY A 165 -0.75 -1.05 -15.92
C GLY A 165 0.30 0.04 -16.19
N TRP A 166 1.06 -0.01 -17.29
CA TRP A 166 2.11 0.99 -17.57
C TRP A 166 1.55 2.39 -17.85
N GLY A 167 0.42 2.49 -18.55
CA GLY A 167 -0.24 3.77 -18.80
C GLY A 167 -0.67 4.47 -17.52
N HIS A 168 -1.26 3.74 -16.58
CA HIS A 168 -1.66 4.28 -15.28
C HIS A 168 -0.46 4.78 -14.46
N ASN A 169 0.68 4.09 -14.51
CA ASN A 169 1.92 4.55 -13.88
C ASN A 169 2.44 5.85 -14.53
N THR A 170 2.32 5.98 -15.86
CA THR A 170 2.66 7.23 -16.57
C THR A 170 1.83 8.42 -16.08
N MET A 171 0.57 8.19 -15.71
CA MET A 171 -0.33 9.21 -15.16
C MET A 171 -0.21 9.37 -13.63
N ARG A 172 0.86 8.84 -13.00
CA ARG A 172 1.08 8.80 -11.54
C ARG A 172 -0.05 8.11 -10.74
N GLN A 173 -0.82 7.24 -11.40
CA GLN A 173 -1.86 6.41 -10.77
C GLN A 173 -1.32 5.03 -10.43
N ASN A 174 -0.25 4.99 -9.62
CA ASN A 174 0.53 3.78 -9.35
C ASN A 174 -0.33 2.67 -8.73
N GLY A 175 -1.33 3.00 -7.89
CA GLY A 175 -2.24 2.01 -7.31
C GLY A 175 -3.04 1.23 -8.36
N TRP A 176 -3.56 1.92 -9.38
CA TRP A 176 -4.27 1.29 -10.49
C TRP A 176 -3.33 0.51 -11.41
N GLY A 177 -2.16 1.08 -11.71
CA GLY A 177 -1.15 0.41 -12.53
C GLY A 177 -0.75 -0.94 -11.93
N VAL A 178 -0.34 -0.95 -10.66
CA VAL A 178 0.04 -2.17 -9.94
C VAL A 178 -1.11 -3.18 -9.91
N SER A 179 -2.34 -2.73 -9.68
CA SER A 179 -3.51 -3.61 -9.62
C SER A 179 -3.76 -4.32 -10.95
N TYR A 180 -3.77 -3.59 -12.07
CA TYR A 180 -3.97 -4.19 -13.39
C TYR A 180 -2.82 -5.10 -13.81
N SER A 181 -1.56 -4.69 -13.60
CA SER A 181 -0.41 -5.55 -13.87
C SER A 181 -0.51 -6.85 -13.08
N THR A 182 -0.77 -6.76 -11.77
CA THR A 182 -0.83 -7.93 -10.88
C THR A 182 -1.93 -8.87 -11.30
N LEU A 183 -3.15 -8.37 -11.51
CA LEU A 183 -4.29 -9.20 -11.90
C LEU A 183 -4.05 -9.87 -13.26
N PHE A 184 -3.50 -9.12 -14.23
CA PHE A 184 -3.19 -9.66 -15.55
C PHE A 184 -2.14 -10.78 -15.46
N PHE A 185 -1.01 -10.55 -14.79
CA PHE A 185 0.06 -11.54 -14.69
C PHE A 185 -0.35 -12.75 -13.85
N VAL A 186 -1.09 -12.58 -12.76
CA VAL A 186 -1.64 -13.71 -11.98
C VAL A 186 -2.56 -14.56 -12.85
N SER A 187 -3.41 -13.94 -13.67
CA SER A 187 -4.30 -14.65 -14.59
C SER A 187 -3.52 -15.37 -15.70
N LEU A 188 -2.47 -14.74 -16.23
CA LEU A 188 -1.60 -15.31 -17.26
C LEU A 188 -0.79 -16.50 -16.72
N PHE A 189 -0.19 -16.37 -15.54
CA PHE A 189 0.50 -17.48 -14.88
C PHE A 189 -0.46 -18.62 -14.53
N SER A 190 -1.67 -18.30 -14.11
CA SER A 190 -2.72 -19.31 -13.87
C SER A 190 -3.07 -20.04 -15.15
N TYR A 191 -3.22 -19.34 -16.29
CA TYR A 191 -3.45 -19.98 -17.58
C TYR A 191 -2.33 -20.95 -17.96
N PHE A 192 -1.07 -20.53 -17.88
CA PHE A 192 0.06 -21.41 -18.22
C PHE A 192 0.22 -22.59 -17.26
N GLY A 193 0.00 -22.37 -15.96
CA GLY A 193 0.01 -23.44 -14.97
C GLY A 193 -1.08 -24.48 -15.21
N LEU A 194 -2.28 -24.03 -15.58
CA LEU A 194 -3.41 -24.91 -15.91
C LEU A 194 -3.23 -25.62 -17.26
N ASP A 195 -2.62 -24.98 -18.26
CA ASP A 195 -2.28 -25.62 -19.54
C ASP A 195 -1.24 -26.73 -19.37
N ALA A 196 -0.22 -26.49 -18.54
CA ALA A 196 0.75 -27.52 -18.19
C ALA A 196 0.10 -28.68 -17.42
N ALA A 197 -0.79 -28.39 -16.48
CA ALA A 197 -1.52 -29.40 -15.72
C ALA A 197 -2.46 -30.24 -16.61
N GLU A 198 -3.19 -29.61 -17.54
CA GLU A 198 -4.03 -30.32 -18.52
C GLU A 198 -3.18 -31.29 -19.36
N LYS A 199 -2.08 -30.80 -19.94
CA LYS A 199 -1.17 -31.64 -20.75
C LYS A 199 -0.57 -32.79 -19.97
N ASP A 200 -0.21 -32.57 -18.70
CA ASP A 200 0.28 -33.64 -17.81
C ASP A 200 -0.80 -34.70 -17.57
N ARG A 201 -2.06 -34.29 -17.38
CA ARG A 201 -3.18 -35.22 -17.21
C ARG A 201 -3.52 -36.00 -18.47
N THR A 202 -3.50 -35.38 -19.65
CA THR A 202 -3.67 -36.10 -20.92
C THR A 202 -2.57 -37.15 -21.10
N LYS A 203 -1.30 -36.81 -20.83
CA LYS A 203 -0.20 -37.79 -20.86
C LYS A 203 -0.35 -38.92 -19.83
N ALA A 204 -0.79 -38.57 -18.62
CA ALA A 204 -1.06 -39.56 -17.57
C ALA A 204 -2.21 -40.50 -17.94
N TYR A 205 -3.22 -40.00 -18.67
CA TYR A 205 -4.31 -40.79 -19.21
C TYR A 205 -3.80 -41.79 -20.25
N ASP A 206 -3.05 -41.34 -21.26
CA ASP A 206 -2.52 -42.18 -22.34
C ASP A 206 -1.60 -43.28 -21.80
N LYS A 207 -0.65 -42.92 -20.93
CA LYS A 207 0.26 -43.88 -20.26
C LYS A 207 -0.50 -44.93 -19.47
N LYS A 208 -1.64 -44.55 -18.89
CA LYS A 208 -2.46 -45.46 -18.09
C LYS A 208 -3.29 -46.39 -18.96
N ILE A 209 -3.81 -45.91 -20.09
CA ILE A 209 -4.43 -46.76 -21.09
C ILE A 209 -3.43 -47.80 -21.61
N GLU A 210 -2.22 -47.37 -21.96
CA GLU A 210 -1.15 -48.29 -22.39
C GLU A 210 -0.87 -49.36 -21.32
N LYS A 211 -0.77 -48.96 -20.05
CA LYS A 211 -0.59 -49.90 -18.94
C LYS A 211 -1.78 -50.86 -18.77
N ILE A 212 -3.01 -50.40 -18.93
CA ILE A 212 -4.22 -51.23 -18.81
C ILE A 212 -4.27 -52.25 -19.95
N ILE A 213 -4.02 -51.82 -21.20
CA ILE A 213 -3.97 -52.70 -22.37
C ILE A 213 -2.84 -53.73 -22.21
N GLY A 214 -1.65 -53.30 -21.79
CA GLY A 214 -0.53 -54.19 -21.52
C GLY A 214 -0.85 -55.23 -20.43
N GLN A 215 -1.48 -54.79 -19.32
CA GLN A 215 -1.95 -55.71 -18.28
C GLN A 215 -2.97 -56.70 -18.81
N GLN A 216 -3.98 -56.25 -19.55
CA GLN A 216 -5.01 -57.11 -20.13
C GLN A 216 -4.41 -58.13 -21.11
N PHE A 217 -3.48 -57.70 -21.97
CA PHE A 217 -2.78 -58.60 -22.88
C PHE A 217 -1.96 -59.65 -22.13
N THR A 218 -1.23 -59.25 -21.08
CA THR A 218 -0.47 -60.21 -20.25
C THR A 218 -1.37 -61.17 -19.50
N THR A 219 -2.53 -60.73 -19.01
CA THR A 219 -3.49 -61.60 -18.32
C THR A 219 -4.16 -62.56 -19.28
N ASP A 220 -4.56 -62.11 -20.46
CA ASP A 220 -5.19 -62.95 -21.49
C ASP A 220 -4.20 -64.00 -22.01
N LEU A 221 -2.91 -63.66 -22.12
CA LEU A 221 -1.85 -64.61 -22.45
C LEU A 221 -1.64 -65.67 -21.35
N LEU A 222 -1.62 -65.26 -20.07
CA LEU A 222 -1.44 -66.15 -18.92
C LEU A 222 -2.65 -67.07 -18.65
N LEU A 223 -3.87 -66.59 -18.93
CA LEU A 223 -5.11 -67.33 -18.73
C LEU A 223 -5.48 -68.17 -19.96
N GLY A 224 -5.16 -67.68 -21.17
CA GLY A 224 -5.42 -68.35 -22.44
C GLY A 224 -4.43 -69.47 -22.78
N SER A 225 -3.23 -69.46 -22.21
CA SER A 225 -2.25 -70.57 -22.38
C SER A 225 -2.58 -71.81 -21.55
N ASN A 226 -3.57 -71.73 -20.66
CA ASN A 226 -4.01 -72.84 -19.80
C ASN A 226 -5.41 -73.29 -20.22
N THR A 227 -5.51 -73.88 -21.42
CA THR A 227 -6.63 -74.75 -21.78
C THR A 227 -6.60 -76.00 -20.89
N SER A 228 -7.14 -75.90 -19.68
CA SER A 228 -7.87 -76.93 -18.94
C SER A 228 -8.05 -76.53 -17.48
N THR A 229 -9.30 -76.24 -17.09
CA THR A 229 -9.87 -76.53 -15.77
C THR A 229 -9.05 -76.12 -14.54
N VAL A 230 -9.22 -74.87 -14.09
CA VAL A 230 -9.35 -74.36 -12.71
C VAL A 230 -8.92 -72.89 -12.75
N THR A 231 -9.81 -72.01 -13.21
CA THR A 231 -9.74 -70.60 -12.79
C THR A 231 -10.36 -70.55 -11.41
N SER A 232 -9.56 -70.35 -10.36
CA SER A 232 -10.11 -70.16 -9.02
C SER A 232 -11.05 -68.94 -9.04
N PRO A 233 -12.23 -69.01 -8.41
CA PRO A 233 -13.18 -67.88 -8.32
C PRO A 233 -12.50 -66.60 -7.81
N GLU A 234 -11.49 -66.75 -6.96
CA GLU A 234 -10.69 -65.67 -6.38
C GLU A 234 -9.87 -64.90 -7.43
N LEU A 235 -9.29 -65.58 -8.44
CA LEU A 235 -8.52 -64.92 -9.51
C LEU A 235 -9.41 -64.07 -10.41
N ASN A 236 -10.63 -64.53 -10.67
CA ASN A 236 -11.61 -63.80 -11.49
C ASN A 236 -12.10 -62.54 -10.76
N LEU A 237 -12.34 -62.62 -9.45
CA LEU A 237 -12.70 -61.47 -8.60
C LEU A 237 -11.58 -60.42 -8.53
N VAL A 238 -10.31 -60.86 -8.42
CA VAL A 238 -9.16 -59.93 -8.42
C VAL A 238 -9.03 -59.21 -9.76
N PHE A 239 -9.29 -59.90 -10.88
CA PHE A 239 -9.31 -59.28 -12.20
C PHE A 239 -10.43 -58.23 -12.32
N GLU A 240 -11.66 -58.59 -11.95
CA GLU A 240 -12.80 -57.68 -11.97
C GLU A 240 -12.56 -56.44 -11.08
N PHE A 241 -12.02 -56.63 -9.87
CA PHE A 241 -11.65 -55.54 -8.98
C PHE A 241 -10.57 -54.62 -9.57
N ASN A 242 -9.55 -55.20 -10.23
CA ASN A 242 -8.51 -54.42 -10.91
C ASN A 242 -9.06 -53.62 -12.09
N THR A 243 -9.95 -54.20 -12.90
CA THR A 243 -10.60 -53.47 -14.00
C THR A 243 -11.42 -52.29 -13.49
N LEU A 244 -12.21 -52.49 -12.42
CA LEU A 244 -13.04 -51.44 -11.81
C LEU A 244 -12.18 -50.31 -11.22
N ARG A 245 -11.07 -50.66 -10.55
CA ARG A 245 -10.09 -49.69 -10.05
C ARG A 245 -9.43 -48.90 -11.19
N ASN A 246 -9.08 -49.58 -12.29
CA ASN A 246 -8.49 -48.95 -13.47
C ASN A 246 -9.48 -47.99 -14.14
N LEU A 247 -10.75 -48.38 -14.29
CA LEU A 247 -11.81 -47.52 -14.83
C LEU A 247 -12.07 -46.30 -13.97
N ASN A 248 -12.25 -46.48 -12.66
CA ASN A 248 -12.49 -45.36 -11.74
C ASN A 248 -11.34 -44.34 -11.79
N SER A 249 -10.11 -44.85 -11.89
CA SER A 249 -8.93 -44.02 -11.90
C SER A 249 -8.54 -43.48 -13.28
N LEU A 250 -9.15 -43.95 -14.37
CA LEU A 250 -9.16 -43.28 -15.68
C LEU A 250 -10.20 -42.16 -15.67
N ASN A 251 -11.38 -42.43 -15.12
CA ASN A 251 -12.45 -41.45 -15.01
C ASN A 251 -12.02 -40.24 -14.16
N SER A 252 -11.27 -40.47 -13.08
CA SER A 252 -10.71 -39.38 -12.27
C SER A 252 -9.72 -38.52 -13.05
N ILE A 253 -8.85 -39.12 -13.87
CA ILE A 253 -7.88 -38.35 -14.69
C ILE A 253 -8.61 -37.54 -15.76
N ARG A 254 -9.61 -38.14 -16.41
CA ARG A 254 -10.46 -37.46 -17.41
C ARG A 254 -11.24 -36.30 -16.78
N SER A 255 -11.76 -36.47 -15.57
CA SER A 255 -12.42 -35.41 -14.82
C SER A 255 -11.45 -34.28 -14.48
N ASP A 256 -10.27 -34.60 -13.93
CA ASP A 256 -9.23 -33.61 -13.62
C ASP A 256 -8.83 -32.82 -14.88
N GLU A 257 -8.65 -33.50 -16.02
CA GLU A 257 -8.35 -32.87 -17.31
C GLU A 257 -9.44 -31.89 -17.75
N ALA A 258 -10.72 -32.30 -17.67
CA ALA A 258 -11.84 -31.44 -18.01
C ALA A 258 -11.94 -30.20 -17.09
N ASP A 259 -11.66 -30.38 -15.80
CA ASP A 259 -11.65 -29.29 -14.82
C ASP A 259 -10.50 -28.31 -15.09
N TYR A 260 -9.30 -28.81 -15.39
CA TYR A 260 -8.17 -27.95 -15.78
C TYR A 260 -8.43 -27.21 -17.08
N LYS A 261 -9.02 -27.87 -18.09
CA LYS A 261 -9.40 -27.24 -19.35
C LYS A 261 -10.41 -26.11 -19.12
N LYS A 262 -11.45 -26.35 -18.31
CA LYS A 262 -12.42 -25.32 -17.94
C LYS A 262 -11.77 -24.15 -17.20
N ALA A 263 -10.96 -24.45 -16.18
CA ALA A 263 -10.25 -23.44 -15.40
C ALA A 263 -9.29 -22.62 -16.28
N LYS A 264 -8.60 -23.26 -17.23
CA LYS A 264 -7.70 -22.62 -18.20
C LYS A 264 -8.47 -21.61 -19.06
N HIS A 265 -9.61 -22.01 -19.62
CA HIS A 265 -10.46 -21.09 -20.39
C HIS A 265 -10.98 -19.92 -19.55
N THR A 266 -11.36 -20.17 -18.30
CA THR A 266 -11.73 -19.10 -17.37
C THR A 266 -10.57 -18.14 -17.11
N ALA A 267 -9.36 -18.64 -16.85
CA ALA A 267 -8.16 -17.82 -16.63
C ALA A 267 -7.79 -16.99 -17.88
N ALA A 268 -7.95 -17.56 -19.08
CA ALA A 268 -7.78 -16.81 -20.32
C ALA A 268 -8.83 -15.70 -20.46
N GLY A 269 -10.10 -16.00 -20.19
CA GLY A 269 -11.20 -15.04 -20.22
C GLY A 269 -11.00 -13.89 -19.23
N VAL A 270 -10.53 -14.19 -18.01
CA VAL A 270 -10.20 -13.18 -16.99
C VAL A 270 -9.03 -12.31 -17.45
N ALA A 271 -7.96 -12.89 -18.00
CA ALA A 271 -6.81 -12.13 -18.51
C ALA A 271 -7.23 -11.14 -19.63
N ILE A 272 -8.02 -11.63 -20.59
CA ILE A 272 -8.56 -10.81 -21.69
C ILE A 272 -9.50 -9.72 -21.14
N GLY A 273 -10.38 -10.08 -20.20
CA GLY A 273 -11.31 -9.14 -19.58
C GLY A 273 -10.58 -8.01 -18.85
N ILE A 274 -9.58 -8.34 -18.03
CA ILE A 274 -8.72 -7.37 -17.35
C ILE A 274 -8.03 -6.48 -18.37
N TYR A 275 -7.48 -7.07 -19.45
CA TYR A 275 -6.81 -6.35 -20.52
C TYR A 275 -7.71 -5.31 -21.21
N LEU A 276 -8.96 -5.66 -21.51
CA LEU A 276 -9.90 -4.72 -22.15
C LEU A 276 -10.37 -3.63 -21.17
N ILE A 277 -10.65 -4.00 -19.92
CA ILE A 277 -11.06 -3.05 -18.87
C ILE A 277 -9.96 -2.02 -18.63
N GLN A 278 -8.69 -2.45 -18.55
CA GLN A 278 -7.59 -1.50 -18.32
C GLN A 278 -7.41 -0.51 -19.48
N LEU A 279 -7.64 -0.92 -20.74
CA LEU A 279 -7.50 -0.05 -21.90
C LEU A 279 -8.59 1.02 -21.89
N THR A 280 -9.81 0.58 -21.58
CA THR A 280 -10.97 1.47 -21.43
C THR A 280 -10.71 2.48 -20.31
N HIS A 281 -10.24 2.01 -19.15
CA HIS A 281 -9.90 2.89 -18.03
C HIS A 281 -8.75 3.84 -18.38
N ALA A 282 -7.69 3.34 -19.02
CA ALA A 282 -6.56 4.17 -19.47
C ALA A 282 -7.00 5.25 -20.47
N TYR A 283 -7.99 4.97 -21.33
CA TYR A 283 -8.53 5.95 -22.28
C TYR A 283 -9.28 7.08 -21.58
N PHE A 284 -10.22 6.76 -20.69
CA PHE A 284 -10.97 7.79 -19.96
C PHE A 284 -10.06 8.61 -19.03
N THR A 285 -9.15 7.95 -18.32
CA THR A 285 -8.17 8.62 -17.46
C THR A 285 -7.15 9.41 -18.27
N GLY A 286 -6.72 8.92 -19.44
CA GLY A 286 -5.84 9.66 -20.33
C GLY A 286 -6.48 10.94 -20.86
N LYS A 287 -7.78 10.89 -21.17
CA LYS A 287 -8.55 12.08 -21.57
C LYS A 287 -8.61 13.13 -20.48
N THR A 288 -8.86 12.76 -19.22
CA THR A 288 -8.88 13.72 -18.10
C THR A 288 -7.47 14.20 -17.75
N TRP A 289 -6.46 13.34 -17.85
CA TRP A 289 -5.06 13.68 -17.62
C TRP A 289 -4.53 14.73 -18.62
N ALA A 290 -4.93 14.63 -19.89
CA ALA A 290 -4.53 15.55 -20.96
C ALA A 290 -5.26 16.90 -20.92
N GLN A 291 -6.41 17.02 -20.25
CA GLN A 291 -7.11 18.31 -20.06
C GLN A 291 -6.29 19.32 -19.25
N ASN A 292 -5.30 18.84 -18.49
CA ASN A 292 -4.39 19.70 -17.74
C ASN A 292 -3.28 20.34 -18.62
N ASN A 293 -3.24 20.04 -19.93
CA ASN A 293 -2.32 20.67 -20.89
C ASN A 293 -2.79 22.01 -21.44
N VAL A 294 -3.90 22.57 -20.96
CA VAL A 294 -4.44 23.82 -21.52
C VAL A 294 -3.49 24.98 -21.20
N ILE A 295 -2.44 25.11 -22.00
CA ILE A 295 -1.76 26.35 -22.28
C ILE A 295 -2.76 27.11 -23.14
N GLN A 296 -3.44 28.08 -22.54
CA GLN A 296 -4.26 29.02 -23.31
C GLN A 296 -3.32 29.68 -24.33
N THR A 297 -3.59 29.51 -25.62
CA THR A 297 -2.98 30.37 -26.64
C THR A 297 -3.31 31.82 -26.29
N PRO A 298 -2.50 32.83 -26.67
CA PRO A 298 -2.83 34.25 -26.46
C PRO A 298 -4.21 34.66 -27.00
N THR A 299 -4.80 33.83 -27.86
CA THR A 299 -6.11 33.97 -28.50
C THR A 299 -7.23 33.11 -27.89
N GLY A 300 -6.96 32.30 -26.87
CA GLY A 300 -7.98 31.57 -26.10
C GLY A 300 -8.58 30.31 -26.75
N GLU A 301 -7.97 29.75 -27.82
CA GLU A 301 -8.47 28.52 -28.44
C GLU A 301 -7.96 27.25 -27.74
N ASN A 302 -8.88 26.29 -27.50
CA ASN A 302 -8.57 24.95 -26.99
C ASN A 302 -8.09 24.04 -28.13
N ILE A 303 -6.85 23.57 -28.07
CA ILE A 303 -6.28 22.63 -29.05
C ILE A 303 -6.41 21.21 -28.48
N SER A 304 -7.05 20.29 -29.19
CA SER A 304 -7.07 18.86 -28.82
C SER A 304 -6.10 18.07 -29.71
N GLU A 305 -5.27 17.23 -29.10
CA GLU A 305 -4.33 16.37 -29.82
C GLU A 305 -5.01 15.09 -30.31
N GLY A 306 -4.73 14.71 -31.55
CA GLY A 306 -5.17 13.45 -32.16
C GLY A 306 -4.38 12.22 -31.69
N PHE A 307 -4.68 11.08 -32.30
CA PHE A 307 -4.00 9.81 -32.03
C PHE A 307 -2.51 9.88 -32.41
N GLY A 308 -1.60 9.73 -31.45
CA GLY A 308 -0.17 9.82 -31.71
C GLY A 308 0.71 9.21 -30.61
N VAL A 309 1.80 8.57 -31.04
CA VAL A 309 2.94 8.20 -30.18
C VAL A 309 3.84 9.43 -30.08
N ARG A 310 4.42 9.68 -28.89
CA ARG A 310 5.41 10.77 -28.69
C ARG A 310 6.42 10.78 -29.84
N GLY A 311 6.49 11.89 -30.58
CA GLY A 311 7.44 12.09 -31.68
C GLY A 311 6.88 12.08 -33.10
N ASN A 312 5.55 12.05 -33.32
CA ASN A 312 4.99 12.20 -34.67
C ASN A 312 4.50 13.65 -34.93
N PRO A 313 5.14 14.44 -35.82
CA PRO A 313 4.81 15.85 -36.08
C PRO A 313 3.58 16.06 -36.97
N LEU A 314 2.82 15.02 -37.30
CA LEU A 314 1.71 15.12 -38.24
C LEU A 314 0.39 15.48 -37.55
N VAL A 315 0.32 16.69 -36.99
CA VAL A 315 -0.95 17.36 -36.73
C VAL A 315 -1.09 18.47 -37.76
N SER A 316 -1.68 18.16 -38.90
CA SER A 316 -2.10 19.19 -39.86
C SER A 316 -3.40 19.81 -39.38
N LYS A 317 -3.38 21.07 -38.94
CA LYS A 317 -4.58 21.90 -38.77
C LYS A 317 -4.82 22.64 -40.09
N GLU A 318 -5.97 22.42 -40.73
CA GLU A 318 -6.46 23.37 -41.72
C GLU A 318 -7.02 24.57 -40.95
N ILE A 319 -6.33 25.70 -41.07
CA ILE A 319 -6.82 26.98 -40.57
C ILE A 319 -7.81 27.50 -41.64
N ALA A 320 -8.97 27.96 -41.22
CA ALA A 320 -9.94 28.59 -42.12
C ALA A 320 -9.23 29.68 -42.95
N GLY A 321 -9.20 29.51 -44.28
CA GLY A 321 -8.40 30.33 -45.19
C GLY A 321 -7.32 29.57 -45.99
N GLY A 322 -7.21 28.24 -45.86
CA GLY A 322 -6.34 27.42 -46.73
C GLY A 322 -4.88 27.33 -46.27
N VAL A 323 -4.53 27.88 -45.11
CA VAL A 323 -3.18 27.82 -44.54
C VAL A 323 -3.05 26.56 -43.68
N LYS A 324 -2.05 25.72 -44.01
CA LYS A 324 -1.69 24.53 -43.22
C LYS A 324 -0.51 24.88 -42.31
N SER A 325 -0.68 24.70 -41.01
CA SER A 325 0.41 24.81 -40.03
C SER A 325 0.93 23.42 -39.65
N ILE A 326 2.25 23.25 -39.60
CA ILE A 326 2.91 22.03 -39.12
C ILE A 326 3.68 22.40 -37.85
N ASP A 327 3.40 21.70 -36.75
CA ASP A 327 4.12 21.84 -35.47
C ASP A 327 5.33 20.89 -35.47
N VAL A 328 6.54 21.47 -35.52
CA VAL A 328 7.79 20.72 -35.41
C VAL A 328 8.44 21.11 -34.08
N GLY A 329 8.32 20.23 -33.08
CA GLY A 329 9.08 20.35 -31.84
C GLY A 329 8.80 21.62 -31.03
N GLY A 330 7.57 22.15 -31.08
CA GLY A 330 7.19 23.36 -30.33
C GLY A 330 7.41 24.66 -31.08
N GLN A 331 7.73 24.61 -32.38
CA GLN A 331 7.68 25.77 -33.27
C GLN A 331 6.61 25.55 -34.35
N MET A 332 5.64 26.47 -34.39
CA MET A 332 4.59 26.50 -35.41
C MET A 332 5.17 27.11 -36.69
N LEU A 333 5.37 26.28 -37.72
CA LEU A 333 5.75 26.74 -39.06
C LEU A 333 4.49 26.91 -39.91
N TYR A 334 4.25 28.15 -40.34
CA TYR A 334 3.19 28.47 -41.30
C TYR A 334 3.73 28.24 -42.71
N THR A 335 3.07 27.39 -43.50
CA THR A 335 3.38 27.26 -44.92
C THR A 335 2.35 28.06 -45.71
N ILE A 336 2.78 29.16 -46.32
CA ILE A 336 1.95 29.94 -47.25
C ILE A 336 2.21 29.37 -48.64
N PHE A 337 1.23 28.66 -49.21
CA PHE A 337 1.23 28.35 -50.65
C PHE A 337 0.55 29.53 -51.36
N PHE A 338 1.25 30.11 -52.33
CA PHE A 338 0.68 31.07 -53.30
C PHE A 338 -0.16 30.33 -54.34
#